data_AF-A0AAN5CBW5-F1
#
_entry.id   AF-A0AAN5CBW5-F1
#
_cell.length_a   1.000
_cell.length_b   1.000
_cell.length_c   1.000
_cell.angle_alpha   90.00
_cell.angle_beta   90.00
_cell.angle_gamma   90.00
#
_symmetry.space_group_name_H-M   'P 1'
#
loop_
_entity.id
_entity.type
_entity.pdbx_description
1 polymer ?
#
loop_
_entity_poly.entity_id
_entity_poly.type
_entity_poly.pdbx_seq_one_letter_code
_entity_poly.pdbx_strand_id
1 'polypeptide(L)'
;CTFAYKDELISSNRIPAVQALKDTCGECKSIVHSIIAAIDNPEKMAEIKFLLNALCIQTSNVVECKRLVSMIEVAVKKLEPYLSDDHTVCKRMHL
;
A
#
# COMPACT_ATOMS: atom_id res chain seq x y z
N CYS A 1 -5.08 20.72 -11.87
CA CYS A 1 -3.65 20.53 -12.17
C CYS A 1 -3.04 19.53 -11.18
N THR A 2 -3.34 18.23 -11.30
CA THR A 2 -2.97 17.24 -10.26
C THR A 2 -2.22 16.03 -10.81
N PHE A 3 -1.95 15.98 -12.12
CA PHE A 3 -1.28 14.85 -12.77
C PHE A 3 0.21 14.75 -12.42
N ALA A 4 0.89 15.89 -12.17
CA ALA A 4 2.33 15.92 -11.90
C ALA A 4 2.73 15.12 -10.65
N TYR A 5 1.91 15.14 -9.59
CA TYR A 5 2.23 14.47 -8.33
C TYR A 5 2.13 12.95 -8.42
N LYS A 6 1.21 12.42 -9.23
CA LYS A 6 1.02 10.98 -9.41
C LYS A 6 2.26 10.32 -10.01
N ASP A 7 2.78 10.88 -11.10
CA ASP A 7 3.90 10.28 -11.82
C ASP A 7 5.19 10.34 -10.99
N GLU A 8 5.37 11.42 -10.23
CA GLU A 8 6.48 11.58 -9.30
C GLU A 8 6.42 10.55 -8.15
N LEU A 9 5.24 10.35 -7.53
CA LEU A 9 5.04 9.35 -6.49
C LEU A 9 5.23 7.91 -6.97
N ILE A 10 4.75 7.59 -8.18
CA ILE A 10 4.95 6.26 -8.78
C ILE A 10 6.43 6.04 -9.07
N SER A 11 7.17 7.10 -9.42
CA SER A 11 8.60 7.00 -9.66
C SER A 11 9.42 6.81 -8.39
N SER A 12 9.04 7.44 -7.28
CA SER A 12 9.75 7.40 -5.99
C SER A 12 9.36 6.24 -5.07
N ASN A 13 8.11 5.75 -5.18
CA ASN A 13 7.60 4.62 -4.40
C ASN A 13 7.49 3.32 -5.21
N ARG A 14 8.10 3.28 -6.39
CA ARG A 14 8.18 2.05 -7.16
C ARG A 14 8.89 1.00 -6.31
N ILE A 15 8.23 -0.14 -6.09
CA ILE A 15 8.89 -1.32 -5.51
C ILE A 15 10.15 -1.55 -6.37
N PRO A 16 11.35 -1.59 -5.77
CA PRO A 16 12.58 -1.77 -6.53
C PRO A 16 12.41 -2.93 -7.50
N ALA A 17 12.77 -2.71 -8.77
CA ALA A 17 12.77 -3.80 -9.74
C ALA A 17 13.56 -4.95 -9.12
N VAL A 18 12.89 -6.09 -9.00
CA VAL A 18 13.30 -7.32 -8.34
C VAL A 18 14.55 -7.88 -9.02
N GLN A 19 15.68 -7.22 -8.82
CA GLN A 19 16.96 -7.75 -9.26
C GLN A 19 17.37 -8.76 -8.18
N ALA A 20 17.04 -10.03 -8.45
CA ALA A 20 17.46 -11.26 -7.74
C ALA A 20 16.44 -12.04 -6.86
N LEU A 21 15.12 -11.99 -7.11
CA LEU A 21 14.23 -13.05 -6.59
C LEU A 21 14.08 -14.12 -7.68
N LYS A 22 14.58 -15.33 -7.40
CA LYS A 22 14.64 -16.45 -8.34
C LYS A 22 13.28 -17.14 -8.57
N ASP A 23 12.28 -16.82 -7.74
CA ASP A 23 10.94 -17.41 -7.78
C ASP A 23 9.85 -16.45 -7.26
N THR A 24 8.60 -16.78 -7.58
CA THR A 24 7.40 -16.00 -7.26
C THR A 24 7.11 -15.93 -5.75
N CYS A 25 7.56 -16.94 -4.99
CA CYS A 25 7.49 -16.94 -3.53
C CYS A 25 8.34 -15.81 -2.94
N GLY A 26 9.58 -15.66 -3.43
CA GLY A 26 10.46 -14.58 -3.05
C GLY A 26 9.86 -13.20 -3.33
N GLU A 27 9.27 -13.02 -4.52
CA GLU A 27 8.59 -11.78 -4.90
C GLU A 27 7.43 -11.46 -3.95
N CYS A 28 6.58 -12.44 -3.67
CA CYS A 28 5.49 -12.28 -2.72
C CYS A 28 5.99 -11.84 -1.34
N LYS A 29 7.03 -12.47 -0.79
CA LYS A 29 7.61 -12.09 0.50
C LYS A 29 8.13 -10.66 0.51
N SER A 30 8.78 -10.23 -0.58
CA SER A 30 9.26 -8.85 -0.72
C SER A 30 8.10 -7.83 -0.71
N ILE A 31 6.98 -8.17 -1.37
CA ILE A 31 5.77 -7.33 -1.35
C ILE A 31 5.17 -7.29 0.06
N VAL A 32 5.04 -8.43 0.73
CA VAL A 32 4.51 -8.50 2.11
C VAL A 32 5.35 -7.65 3.06
N HIS A 33 6.68 -7.77 3.01
CA HIS A 33 7.57 -6.94 3.82
C HIS A 33 7.45 -5.44 3.50
N SER A 34 7.32 -5.09 2.22
CA SER A 34 7.14 -3.69 1.80
C SER A 34 5.84 -3.10 2.32
N ILE A 35 4.77 -3.91 2.34
CA ILE A 35 3.49 -3.53 2.93
C ILE A 35 3.67 -3.30 4.43
N ILE A 36 4.16 -4.29 5.20
CA ILE A 36 4.36 -4.16 6.65
C ILE A 36 5.19 -2.92 7.00
N ALA A 37 6.31 -2.70 6.31
CA ALA A 37 7.16 -1.53 6.52
C ALA A 37 6.46 -0.20 6.21
N ALA A 38 5.49 -0.19 5.29
CA ALA A 38 4.67 1.00 5.01
C ALA A 38 3.55 1.19 6.05
N ILE A 39 3.01 0.11 6.61
CA ILE A 39 2.01 0.17 7.71
C ILE A 39 2.59 0.85 8.94
N ASP A 40 3.83 0.51 9.28
CA ASP A 40 4.50 1.00 10.48
C ASP A 40 5.11 2.39 10.34
N ASN A 41 5.09 2.97 9.13
CA ASN A 41 5.63 4.29 8.87
C ASN A 41 4.51 5.35 8.88
N PRO A 42 4.37 6.15 9.97
CA PRO A 42 3.31 7.15 10.09
C PRO A 42 3.40 8.27 9.06
N GLU A 43 4.61 8.62 8.59
CA GLU A 43 4.80 9.65 7.57
C GLU A 43 4.27 9.17 6.21
N LYS A 44 4.58 7.92 5.82
CA LYS A 44 4.04 7.30 4.60
C LYS A 44 2.51 7.16 4.67
N MET A 45 1.96 6.84 5.84
CA MET A 45 0.49 6.81 6.03
C MET A 45 -0.17 8.17 5.92
N ALA A 46 0.46 9.22 6.45
CA ALA A 46 -0.03 10.58 6.28
C ALA A 46 -0.01 11.01 4.80
N GLU A 47 1.06 10.69 4.08
CA GLU A 47 1.20 10.96 2.64
C GLU A 47 0.12 10.21 1.83
N ILE A 48 -0.05 8.91 2.04
CA ILE A 48 -1.07 8.11 1.35
C ILE A 48 -2.47 8.65 1.62
N LYS A 49 -2.79 8.99 2.86
CA LYS A 49 -4.08 9.61 3.20
C LYS A 49 -4.28 10.94 2.50
N PHE A 50 -3.27 11.79 2.45
CA PHE A 50 -3.35 13.08 1.76
C PHE A 50 -3.70 12.89 0.28
N LEU A 51 -3.01 11.97 -0.38
CA LEU A 51 -3.21 11.67 -1.80
C LEU A 51 -4.59 11.07 -2.08
N LEU A 52 -5.02 10.10 -1.28
CA LEU A 52 -6.34 9.49 -1.43
C LEU A 52 -7.45 10.52 -1.18
N ASN A 53 -7.29 11.43 -0.21
CA ASN A 53 -8.23 12.53 0.00
C ASN A 53 -8.31 13.48 -1.20
N ALA A 54 -7.19 13.77 -1.85
CA ALA A 54 -7.16 14.59 -3.07
C ALA A 54 -7.89 13.89 -4.23
N LEU A 55 -7.74 12.56 -4.35
CA LEU A 55 -8.45 11.75 -5.34
C LEU A 55 -9.95 11.63 -5.05
N CYS A 56 -10.37 11.62 -3.78
CA CYS A 56 -11.78 11.55 -3.42
C CYS A 56 -12.64 12.66 -4.05
N ILE A 57 -12.07 13.85 -4.29
CA ILE A 57 -12.75 14.98 -4.92
C ILE A 57 -13.16 14.67 -6.36
N GLN A 58 -12.46 13.75 -7.03
CA GLN A 58 -12.74 13.34 -8.40
C GLN A 58 -13.85 12.27 -8.47
N THR A 59 -14.30 11.74 -7.34
CA THR A 59 -15.33 10.70 -7.27
C THR A 59 -16.72 11.33 -7.11
N SER A 60 -17.75 10.65 -7.59
CA SER A 60 -19.15 11.05 -7.34
C SER A 60 -19.56 10.90 -5.87
N ASN A 61 -18.82 10.11 -5.07
CA ASN A 61 -19.13 9.75 -3.69
C ASN A 61 -18.10 10.34 -2.70
N VAL A 62 -17.82 11.64 -2.81
CA VAL A 62 -16.74 12.33 -2.04
C VAL A 62 -16.80 12.04 -0.54
N VAL A 63 -18.00 12.09 0.05
CA VAL A 63 -18.20 11.91 1.50
C VAL A 63 -17.84 10.48 1.94
N GLU A 64 -18.29 9.49 1.19
CA GLU A 64 -18.02 8.08 1.48
C GLU A 64 -16.55 7.74 1.24
N CYS A 65 -15.96 8.27 0.16
CA CYS A 65 -14.54 8.11 -0.11
C CYS A 65 -13.68 8.69 1.03
N LYS A 66 -13.95 9.91 1.49
CA LYS A 66 -13.22 10.52 2.61
C LYS A 66 -13.39 9.73 3.92
N ARG A 67 -14.58 9.18 4.16
CA ARG A 67 -14.83 8.28 5.30
C ARG A 67 -14.01 6.99 5.17
N LEU A 68 -13.88 6.42 3.99
CA LEU A 68 -13.03 5.24 3.76
C LEU A 68 -11.55 5.57 4.01
N VAL A 69 -11.07 6.71 3.52
CA VAL A 69 -9.70 7.17 3.77
C VAL A 69 -9.42 7.41 5.25
N SER A 70 -10.38 7.94 6.02
CA SER A 70 -10.17 8.12 7.47
C SER A 70 -10.06 6.80 8.23
N MET A 71 -10.67 5.72 7.72
CA MET A 71 -10.59 4.39 8.30
C MET A 71 -9.35 3.59 7.87
N ILE A 72 -8.56 4.09 6.92
CA ILE A 72 -7.47 3.30 6.31
C ILE A 72 -6.45 2.81 7.33
N GLU A 73 -6.06 3.62 8.31
CA GLU A 73 -5.14 3.22 9.38
C GLU A 73 -5.69 2.06 10.21
N VAL A 74 -6.98 2.10 10.54
CA VAL A 74 -7.64 1.03 11.30
C VAL A 74 -7.74 -0.24 10.46
N ALA A 75 -8.07 -0.12 9.18
CA ALA A 75 -8.15 -1.25 8.26
C ALA A 75 -6.76 -1.90 8.09
N VAL A 76 -5.73 -1.10 7.89
CA VAL A 76 -4.36 -1.53 7.67
C VAL A 76 -3.79 -2.20 8.93
N LYS A 77 -3.98 -1.62 10.12
CA LYS A 77 -3.61 -2.26 11.39
C LYS A 77 -4.33 -3.59 11.64
N LYS A 78 -5.59 -3.72 11.18
CA LYS A 78 -6.31 -5.00 11.26
C LYS A 78 -5.77 -6.04 10.27
N LEU A 79 -5.15 -5.61 9.18
CA LEU A 79 -4.52 -6.51 8.21
C LEU A 79 -3.13 -6.98 8.67
N GLU A 80 -2.42 -6.19 9.47
CA GLU A 80 -1.07 -6.49 9.97
C GLU A 80 -0.89 -7.93 10.51
N PRO A 81 -1.78 -8.48 11.37
CA PRO A 81 -1.61 -9.84 11.89
C PRO A 81 -1.78 -10.94 10.84
N TYR A 82 -2.44 -10.63 9.73
CA TYR A 82 -2.58 -11.55 8.59
C TYR A 82 -1.38 -11.49 7.66
N LEU A 83 -0.56 -10.45 7.77
CA LEU A 83 0.63 -10.21 6.95
C LEU A 83 1.92 -10.60 7.67
N SER A 84 1.91 -10.76 9.00
CA SER A 84 3.09 -11.00 9.83
C SER A 84 3.86 -12.30 9.53
N ASP A 85 3.23 -13.28 8.89
CA ASP A 85 3.87 -14.51 8.40
C ASP A 85 3.85 -14.50 6.87
N ASP A 86 4.91 -13.94 6.30
CA ASP A 86 5.11 -13.79 4.86
C ASP A 86 5.02 -15.14 4.12
N HIS A 87 5.56 -16.21 4.72
CA HIS A 87 5.51 -17.56 4.16
C HIS A 87 4.08 -18.11 4.12
N THR A 88 3.31 -17.95 5.19
CA THR A 88 1.91 -18.39 5.23
C THR A 88 1.04 -17.57 4.26
N VAL A 89 1.29 -16.28 4.13
CA VAL A 89 0.61 -15.42 3.15
C VAL A 89 0.87 -15.90 1.74
N CYS A 90 2.14 -16.04 1.36
CA CYS A 90 2.52 -16.45 0.01
C CYS A 90 2.00 -17.85 -0.34
N LYS A 91 2.08 -18.79 0.63
CA LYS A 91 1.50 -20.12 0.48
C LYS A 91 -0.02 -20.10 0.24
N ARG A 92 -0.77 -19.23 0.94
CA ARG A 92 -2.23 -19.06 0.72
C ARG A 92 -2.56 -18.45 -0.64
N MET A 93 -1.64 -17.67 -1.20
CA MET A 93 -1.76 -17.12 -2.55
C MET A 93 -1.33 -18.11 -3.65
N HIS A 94 -0.92 -19.33 -3.28
CA HIS A 94 -0.37 -20.35 -4.18
C HIS A 94 0.89 -19.88 -4.93
N LEU A 95 1.75 -19.10 -4.26
CA LEU A 95 3.00 -18.56 -4.77
C LEU A 95 4.23 -19.21 -4.11
#